data_AF-A0A719T3W5-F1
#
_entry.id   AF-A0A719T3W5-F1
#
_cell.length_a   1.000
_cell.length_b   1.000
_cell.length_c   1.000
_cell.angle_alpha   90.00
_cell.angle_beta   90.00
_cell.angle_gamma   90.00
#
_symmetry.space_group_name_H-M   'P 1'
#
loop_
_entity.id
_entity.type
_entity.pdbx_description
1 polymer ?
#
loop_
_entity_poly.entity_id
_entity_poly.type
_entity_poly.pdbx_seq_one_letter_code
_entity_poly.pdbx_strand_id
1 'polypeptide(L)'
;MRSANVYNKELSRHQLGGFIPVYDQIPGTHYFLLDGNRLGFMFICSPSPGVFDNQQDVLTELFKMDFPTDTICQTSLTALPDLILHLSAWSAVRGGRMEGHDKLKGDLLTAYQLDYYDRSLNEPLKPDHDKLMLRDFQVWISFSIPLKSALPSEIEKTRIDALYSDLISKLNTVGLFPHKVGAENWLYCMDKLLHPGKTSRWSEGHVEASTMRRLNEQINVPGRKYTVTENHFSSTTQ
;
A
#
# COMPACT_ATOMS: atom_id res chain seq x y z
N MET A 1 16.29 -19.77 7.36
CA MET A 1 15.87 -18.46 7.89
C MET A 1 16.80 -18.08 9.04
N ARG A 2 17.21 -16.81 9.15
CA ARG A 2 17.97 -16.31 10.32
C ARG A 2 17.05 -16.29 11.55
N SER A 3 17.58 -16.46 12.76
CA SER A 3 16.77 -16.46 13.99
C SER A 3 16.30 -15.04 14.34
N ALA A 4 15.12 -14.93 14.97
CA ALA A 4 14.54 -13.64 15.42
C ALA A 4 15.52 -12.83 16.30
N ASN A 5 16.38 -13.49 17.07
CA ASN A 5 17.43 -12.86 17.87
C ASN A 5 18.45 -12.08 17.04
N VAL A 6 18.77 -12.55 15.83
CA VAL A 6 19.66 -11.81 14.93
C VAL A 6 18.98 -10.53 14.44
N TYR A 7 17.73 -10.62 13.99
CA TYR A 7 16.98 -9.44 13.54
C TYR A 7 16.80 -8.40 14.64
N ASN A 8 16.48 -8.82 15.87
CA ASN A 8 16.38 -7.90 17.01
C ASN A 8 17.70 -7.20 17.33
N LYS A 9 18.83 -7.92 17.25
CA LYS A 9 20.17 -7.35 17.43
C LYS A 9 20.49 -6.34 16.33
N GLU A 10 20.16 -6.65 15.09
CA GLU A 10 20.35 -5.75 13.95
C GLU A 10 19.45 -4.51 14.04
N LEU A 11 18.17 -4.65 14.41
CA LEU A 11 17.23 -3.53 14.60
C LEU A 11 17.62 -2.59 15.76
N SER A 12 18.42 -3.07 16.72
CA SER A 12 19.02 -2.21 17.75
C SER A 12 20.21 -1.38 17.26
N ARG A 13 20.84 -1.80 16.14
CA ARG A 13 22.04 -1.18 15.56
C ARG A 13 21.72 -0.34 14.33
N HIS A 14 20.73 -0.78 13.57
CA HIS A 14 20.31 -0.20 12.30
C HIS A 14 18.85 0.22 12.38
N GLN A 15 18.55 1.36 11.75
CA GLN A 15 17.18 1.83 11.61
C GLN A 15 16.39 0.90 10.68
N LEU A 16 15.07 0.83 10.86
CA LEU A 16 14.17 -0.03 10.07
C LEU A 16 14.31 0.23 8.56
N GLY A 17 14.50 1.50 8.17
CA GLY A 17 14.75 1.88 6.77
C GLY A 17 15.94 1.17 6.12
N GLY A 18 16.95 0.74 6.88
CA GLY A 18 18.10 -0.01 6.34
C GLY A 18 17.75 -1.41 5.81
N PHE A 19 16.57 -1.94 6.14
CA PHE A 19 16.07 -3.22 5.63
C PHE A 19 15.14 -3.06 4.43
N ILE A 20 14.80 -1.82 4.07
CA ILE A 20 13.83 -1.51 3.04
C ILE A 20 14.60 -1.02 1.81
N PRO A 21 14.51 -1.73 0.67
CA PRO A 21 15.40 -1.51 -0.46
C PRO A 21 15.09 -0.22 -1.24
N VAL A 22 14.02 0.50 -0.92
CA VAL A 22 13.54 1.66 -1.69
C VAL A 22 14.27 2.93 -1.26
N TYR A 23 15.17 3.44 -2.10
CA TYR A 23 15.91 4.66 -1.78
C TYR A 23 15.12 5.94 -2.07
N ASP A 24 14.62 6.08 -3.28
CA ASP A 24 13.92 7.30 -3.70
C ASP A 24 13.04 7.07 -4.93
N GLN A 25 12.14 8.01 -5.21
CA GLN A 25 11.35 8.04 -6.44
C GLN A 25 12.06 8.93 -7.48
N ILE A 26 12.14 8.49 -8.73
CA ILE A 26 12.62 9.34 -9.82
C ILE A 26 11.60 10.47 -10.05
N PRO A 27 12.00 11.75 -9.94
CA PRO A 27 11.08 12.89 -10.02
C PRO A 27 10.19 12.86 -11.27
N GLY A 28 8.89 13.10 -11.09
CA GLY A 28 7.91 13.15 -12.18
C GLY A 28 7.52 11.78 -12.77
N THR A 29 8.00 10.67 -12.19
CA THR A 29 7.68 9.30 -12.65
C THR A 29 7.05 8.48 -11.52
N HIS A 30 6.65 7.24 -11.78
CA HIS A 30 6.23 6.27 -10.75
C HIS A 30 7.30 5.19 -10.49
N TYR A 31 8.55 5.52 -10.78
CA TYR A 31 9.67 4.61 -10.64
C TYR A 31 10.47 4.89 -9.39
N PHE A 32 10.89 3.82 -8.71
CA PHE A 32 11.67 3.85 -7.50
C PHE A 32 13.08 3.31 -7.76
N LEU A 33 14.08 3.98 -7.24
CA LEU A 33 15.45 3.48 -7.20
C LEU A 33 15.55 2.51 -6.03
N LEU A 34 15.93 1.27 -6.34
CA LEU A 34 16.08 0.21 -5.37
C LEU A 34 17.54 -0.16 -5.16
N ASP A 35 17.84 -0.75 -4.01
CA ASP A 35 19.15 -1.33 -3.73
C ASP A 35 19.55 -2.41 -4.73
N GLY A 36 20.84 -2.46 -5.06
CA GLY A 36 21.41 -3.41 -6.03
C GLY A 36 21.19 -3.06 -7.51
N ASN A 37 21.18 -1.77 -7.88
CA ASN A 37 20.96 -1.28 -9.25
C ASN A 37 19.65 -1.84 -9.85
N ARG A 38 18.52 -1.56 -9.20
CA ARG A 38 17.21 -2.03 -9.68
C ARG A 38 16.22 -0.88 -9.72
N LEU A 39 15.28 -0.95 -10.66
CA LEU A 39 14.17 -0.04 -10.77
C LEU A 39 12.89 -0.73 -10.28
N GLY A 40 12.19 -0.11 -9.36
CA GLY A 40 10.93 -0.58 -8.81
C GLY A 40 9.74 0.21 -9.32
N PHE A 41 8.58 -0.44 -9.37
CA PHE A 41 7.28 0.24 -9.40
C PHE A 41 6.23 -0.63 -8.75
N MET A 42 5.13 0.00 -8.33
CA MET A 42 4.07 -0.66 -7.58
C MET A 42 2.70 -0.16 -8.04
N PHE A 43 1.73 -1.06 -8.01
CA PHE A 43 0.32 -0.79 -8.23
C PHE A 43 -0.49 -1.20 -7.00
N ILE A 44 -1.47 -0.37 -6.64
CA ILE A 44 -2.52 -0.72 -5.69
C ILE A 44 -3.76 -1.03 -6.52
N CYS A 45 -4.22 -2.27 -6.44
CA CYS A 45 -5.33 -2.78 -7.22
C CYS A 45 -6.51 -3.15 -6.31
N SER A 46 -7.72 -3.01 -6.83
CA SER A 46 -8.91 -3.60 -6.23
C SER A 46 -8.89 -5.11 -6.41
N PRO A 47 -9.34 -5.91 -5.43
CA PRO A 47 -9.49 -7.34 -5.61
C PRO A 47 -10.51 -7.61 -6.72
N SER A 48 -10.17 -8.55 -7.61
CA SER A 48 -11.07 -8.97 -8.69
C SER A 48 -12.29 -9.70 -8.12
N PRO A 49 -13.51 -9.48 -8.67
CA PRO A 49 -14.70 -10.25 -8.30
C PRO A 49 -14.66 -11.71 -8.80
N GLY A 50 -13.71 -12.07 -9.68
CA GLY A 50 -13.49 -13.46 -10.11
C GLY A 50 -14.55 -14.05 -11.05
N VAL A 51 -15.38 -13.22 -11.67
CA VAL A 51 -16.58 -13.66 -12.44
C VAL A 51 -16.40 -13.68 -13.96
N PHE A 52 -15.21 -13.41 -14.49
CA PHE A 52 -15.00 -13.29 -15.94
C PHE A 52 -14.27 -14.51 -16.51
N ASP A 53 -14.86 -15.15 -17.51
CA ASP A 53 -14.36 -16.40 -18.11
C ASP A 53 -12.95 -16.27 -18.70
N ASN A 54 -12.58 -15.07 -19.18
CA ASN A 54 -11.28 -14.80 -19.81
C ASN A 54 -10.19 -14.30 -18.84
N GLN A 55 -10.47 -14.19 -17.52
CA GLN A 55 -9.48 -13.67 -16.57
C GLN A 55 -8.23 -14.53 -16.49
N GLN A 56 -8.38 -15.86 -16.56
CA GLN A 56 -7.26 -16.78 -16.51
C GLN A 56 -6.33 -16.59 -17.72
N ASP A 57 -6.88 -16.36 -18.90
CA ASP A 57 -6.10 -16.15 -20.13
C ASP A 57 -5.30 -14.85 -20.04
N VAL A 58 -5.94 -13.74 -19.62
CA VAL A 58 -5.27 -12.44 -19.49
C VAL A 58 -4.19 -12.48 -18.41
N LEU A 59 -4.44 -13.15 -17.27
CA LEU A 59 -3.41 -13.36 -16.25
C LEU A 59 -2.26 -14.22 -16.78
N THR A 60 -2.56 -15.27 -17.54
CA THR A 60 -1.55 -16.13 -18.18
C THR A 60 -0.68 -15.33 -19.15
N GLU A 61 -1.27 -14.44 -19.94
CA GLU A 61 -0.52 -13.53 -20.82
C GLU A 61 0.34 -12.54 -20.04
N LEU A 62 -0.15 -12.01 -18.90
CA LEU A 62 0.61 -11.11 -18.04
C LEU A 62 1.90 -11.77 -17.56
N PHE A 63 1.86 -13.05 -17.17
CA PHE A 63 3.04 -13.80 -16.77
C PHE A 63 3.96 -14.19 -17.93
N LYS A 64 3.47 -14.15 -19.18
CA LYS A 64 4.23 -14.43 -20.41
C LYS A 64 4.84 -13.18 -21.06
N MET A 65 4.64 -12.00 -20.47
CA MET A 65 5.26 -10.77 -20.97
C MET A 65 6.79 -10.89 -20.98
N ASP A 66 7.44 -10.17 -21.88
CA ASP A 66 8.91 -10.18 -22.04
C ASP A 66 9.59 -9.34 -20.94
N PHE A 67 9.58 -9.85 -19.71
CA PHE A 67 10.29 -9.26 -18.60
C PHE A 67 11.81 -9.45 -18.76
N PRO A 68 12.62 -8.46 -18.38
CA PRO A 68 14.07 -8.65 -18.25
C PRO A 68 14.40 -9.81 -17.31
N THR A 69 15.47 -10.55 -17.61
CA THR A 69 16.01 -11.60 -16.74
C THR A 69 16.25 -11.05 -15.33
N ASP A 70 16.01 -11.86 -14.31
CA ASP A 70 16.09 -11.48 -12.88
C ASP A 70 15.09 -10.40 -12.44
N THR A 71 13.99 -10.20 -13.16
CA THR A 71 12.85 -9.41 -12.66
C THR A 71 12.13 -10.14 -11.53
N ILE A 72 11.81 -9.41 -10.46
CA ILE A 72 10.99 -9.91 -9.36
C ILE A 72 9.61 -9.28 -9.47
N CYS A 73 8.57 -10.11 -9.46
CA CYS A 73 7.19 -9.68 -9.29
C CYS A 73 6.69 -10.23 -7.95
N GLN A 74 6.18 -9.35 -7.10
CA GLN A 74 5.55 -9.71 -5.83
C GLN A 74 4.11 -9.23 -5.84
N THR A 75 3.19 -10.16 -5.62
CA THR A 75 1.76 -9.88 -5.43
C THR A 75 1.41 -10.16 -3.97
N SER A 76 0.81 -9.18 -3.30
CA SER A 76 0.41 -9.27 -1.89
C SER A 76 -1.06 -8.92 -1.76
N LEU A 77 -1.86 -9.82 -1.17
CA LEU A 77 -3.20 -9.48 -0.71
C LEU A 77 -3.09 -8.90 0.70
N THR A 78 -3.59 -7.69 0.88
CA THR A 78 -3.56 -6.99 2.16
C THR A 78 -4.99 -6.80 2.67
N ALA A 79 -5.15 -6.85 3.99
CA ALA A 79 -6.40 -6.60 4.69
C ALA A 79 -6.12 -5.62 5.83
N LEU A 80 -6.21 -4.32 5.53
CA LEU A 80 -5.75 -3.25 6.44
C LEU A 80 -6.95 -2.53 7.07
N PRO A 81 -6.84 -2.03 8.31
CA PRO A 81 -7.90 -1.26 8.96
C PRO A 81 -7.87 0.22 8.50
N ASP A 82 -7.87 0.45 7.19
CA ASP A 82 -7.80 1.79 6.59
C ASP A 82 -9.01 2.05 5.70
N LEU A 83 -9.95 2.85 6.19
CA LEU A 83 -11.09 3.34 5.42
C LEU A 83 -11.17 4.87 5.40
N ILE A 84 -10.10 5.58 5.77
CA ILE A 84 -10.14 7.03 6.00
C ILE A 84 -10.60 7.76 4.74
N LEU A 85 -10.01 7.43 3.59
CA LEU A 85 -10.39 8.04 2.31
C LEU A 85 -11.82 7.68 1.90
N HIS A 86 -12.23 6.42 2.10
CA HIS A 86 -13.58 5.95 1.78
C HIS A 86 -14.65 6.64 2.63
N LEU A 87 -14.44 6.74 3.95
CA LEU A 87 -15.37 7.38 4.88
C LEU A 87 -15.39 8.90 4.68
N SER A 88 -14.25 9.51 4.39
CA SER A 88 -14.18 10.95 4.07
C SER A 88 -14.94 11.27 2.79
N ALA A 89 -14.76 10.47 1.72
CA ALA A 89 -15.50 10.63 0.47
C ALA A 89 -17.01 10.38 0.68
N TRP A 90 -17.38 9.37 1.46
CA TRP A 90 -18.78 9.10 1.83
C TRP A 90 -19.41 10.30 2.54
N SER A 91 -18.73 10.84 3.54
CA SER A 91 -19.16 12.02 4.29
C SER A 91 -19.33 13.24 3.38
N ALA A 92 -18.39 13.46 2.46
CA ALA A 92 -18.43 14.60 1.54
C ALA A 92 -19.60 14.53 0.55
N VAL A 93 -19.97 13.34 0.08
CA VAL A 93 -21.06 13.15 -0.89
C VAL A 93 -22.44 13.11 -0.22
N ARG A 94 -22.53 12.59 1.00
CA ARG A 94 -23.83 12.36 1.67
C ARG A 94 -24.18 13.38 2.75
N GLY A 95 -23.20 14.01 3.38
CA GLY A 95 -23.43 15.00 4.43
C GLY A 95 -24.12 16.24 3.88
N GLY A 96 -25.15 16.74 4.57
CA GLY A 96 -25.84 17.98 4.21
C GLY A 96 -26.62 17.93 2.89
N ARG A 97 -26.82 16.75 2.29
CA ARG A 97 -27.51 16.59 1.00
C ARG A 97 -29.02 16.81 1.10
N MET A 98 -29.62 16.59 2.28
CA MET A 98 -31.06 16.77 2.49
C MET A 98 -31.36 18.17 3.01
N GLU A 99 -32.42 18.78 2.48
CA GLU A 99 -32.93 20.08 2.92
C GLU A 99 -34.23 19.94 3.72
N GLY A 100 -34.65 21.02 4.36
CA GLY A 100 -35.93 21.10 5.08
C GLY A 100 -36.00 20.20 6.32
N HIS A 101 -37.20 19.69 6.62
CA HIS A 101 -37.51 18.98 7.86
C HIS A 101 -36.73 17.67 8.04
N ASP A 102 -36.32 17.02 6.93
CA ASP A 102 -35.63 15.73 6.98
C ASP A 102 -34.10 15.84 7.06
N LYS A 103 -33.54 17.06 6.93
CA LYS A 103 -32.10 17.32 7.02
C LYS A 103 -31.48 16.68 8.27
N LEU A 104 -32.03 16.97 9.44
CA LEU A 104 -31.51 16.47 10.71
C LEU A 104 -31.47 14.94 10.75
N LYS A 105 -32.51 14.28 10.24
CA LYS A 105 -32.57 12.80 10.20
C LYS A 105 -31.55 12.23 9.23
N GLY A 106 -31.42 12.84 8.04
CA GLY A 106 -30.45 12.41 7.04
C GLY A 106 -29.00 12.57 7.51
N ASP A 107 -28.67 13.70 8.14
CA ASP A 107 -27.35 13.96 8.70
C ASP A 107 -27.05 13.00 9.86
N LEU A 108 -28.03 12.75 10.74
CA LEU A 108 -27.88 11.82 11.86
C LEU A 108 -27.67 10.37 11.39
N LEU A 109 -28.40 9.91 10.36
CA LEU A 109 -28.19 8.59 9.76
C LEU A 109 -26.79 8.47 9.15
N THR A 110 -26.30 9.53 8.50
CA THR A 110 -24.95 9.56 7.93
C THR A 110 -23.90 9.48 9.03
N ALA A 111 -24.06 10.26 10.11
CA ALA A 111 -23.17 10.25 11.26
C ALA A 111 -23.11 8.86 11.94
N TYR A 112 -24.26 8.21 12.17
CA TYR A 112 -24.30 6.87 12.74
C TYR A 112 -23.64 5.81 11.84
N GLN A 113 -23.78 5.94 10.52
CA GLN A 113 -23.10 5.03 9.59
C GLN A 113 -21.58 5.21 9.64
N LEU A 114 -21.09 6.44 9.66
CA LEU A 114 -19.65 6.73 9.75
C LEU A 114 -19.07 6.22 11.07
N ASP A 115 -19.73 6.50 12.19
CA ASP A 115 -19.34 6.02 13.52
C ASP A 115 -19.32 4.48 13.60
N TYR A 116 -20.34 3.83 13.04
CA TYR A 116 -20.39 2.37 12.97
C TYR A 116 -19.21 1.79 12.20
N TYR A 117 -18.85 2.36 11.03
CA TYR A 117 -17.74 1.86 10.24
C TYR A 117 -16.38 2.13 10.90
N ASP A 118 -16.16 3.31 11.47
CA ASP A 118 -14.92 3.65 12.17
C ASP A 118 -14.69 2.73 13.38
N ARG A 119 -15.73 2.52 14.19
CA ARG A 119 -15.71 1.56 15.31
C ARG A 119 -15.38 0.14 14.82
N SER A 120 -16.02 -0.29 13.73
CA SER A 120 -15.87 -1.63 13.17
C SER A 120 -14.47 -1.94 12.61
N LEU A 121 -13.60 -0.94 12.43
CA LEU A 121 -12.19 -1.17 12.10
C LEU A 121 -11.43 -1.85 13.26
N ASN A 122 -11.87 -1.65 14.50
CA ASN A 122 -11.17 -2.11 15.70
C ASN A 122 -12.03 -3.02 16.58
N GLU A 123 -13.34 -2.99 16.40
CA GLU A 123 -14.30 -3.83 17.10
C GLU A 123 -15.05 -4.75 16.12
N PRO A 124 -15.60 -5.87 16.59
CA PRO A 124 -16.40 -6.73 15.73
C PRO A 124 -17.62 -6.00 15.14
N LEU A 125 -17.95 -6.36 13.90
CA LEU A 125 -19.17 -5.94 13.20
C LEU A 125 -20.41 -6.32 14.02
N LYS A 126 -20.41 -7.52 14.60
CA LYS A 126 -21.46 -8.03 15.49
C LYS A 126 -20.85 -8.55 16.79
N PRO A 127 -20.70 -7.70 17.83
CA PRO A 127 -20.00 -8.04 19.06
C PRO A 127 -20.47 -9.35 19.73
N ASP A 128 -21.77 -9.65 19.65
CA ASP A 128 -22.37 -10.83 20.30
C ASP A 128 -22.39 -12.09 19.42
N HIS A 129 -22.02 -12.00 18.13
CA HIS A 129 -22.19 -13.09 17.17
C HIS A 129 -20.89 -13.52 16.49
N ASP A 130 -19.96 -12.60 16.23
CA ASP A 130 -18.70 -12.92 15.58
C ASP A 130 -17.56 -11.99 16.03
N LYS A 131 -16.34 -12.29 15.57
CA LYS A 131 -15.13 -11.48 15.80
C LYS A 131 -14.64 -10.82 14.52
N LEU A 132 -15.51 -10.71 13.51
CA LEU A 132 -15.14 -10.17 12.21
C LEU A 132 -15.00 -8.65 12.31
N MET A 133 -13.81 -8.15 12.04
CA MET A 133 -13.55 -6.72 11.95
C MET A 133 -13.57 -6.28 10.49
N LEU A 134 -13.95 -5.02 10.28
CA LEU A 134 -13.95 -4.40 8.97
C LEU A 134 -12.52 -4.17 8.48
N ARG A 135 -12.24 -4.55 7.23
CA ARG A 135 -10.93 -4.39 6.59
C ARG A 135 -11.11 -3.91 5.16
N ASP A 136 -10.20 -3.05 4.73
CA ASP A 136 -10.01 -2.74 3.33
C ASP A 136 -9.08 -3.78 2.70
N PHE A 137 -9.59 -4.44 1.66
CA PHE A 137 -8.85 -5.47 0.93
C PHE A 137 -8.25 -4.86 -0.33
N GLN A 138 -6.92 -4.87 -0.41
CA GLN A 138 -6.19 -4.35 -1.56
C GLN A 138 -5.19 -5.38 -2.07
N VAL A 139 -5.03 -5.47 -3.39
CA VAL A 139 -4.00 -6.28 -4.03
C VAL A 139 -2.85 -5.37 -4.43
N TRP A 140 -1.69 -5.57 -3.82
CA TRP A 140 -0.48 -4.82 -4.12
C TRP A 140 0.38 -5.63 -5.07
N ILE A 141 0.68 -5.07 -6.23
CA ILE A 141 1.54 -5.71 -7.23
C ILE A 141 2.77 -4.84 -7.40
N SER A 142 3.93 -5.35 -7.01
CA SER A 142 5.21 -4.64 -7.08
C SER A 142 6.20 -5.38 -7.96
N PHE A 143 6.93 -4.62 -8.76
CA PHE A 143 7.96 -5.12 -9.66
C PHE A 143 9.31 -4.54 -9.26
N SER A 144 10.36 -5.34 -9.48
CA SER A 144 11.75 -4.91 -9.34
C SER A 144 12.52 -5.42 -10.56
N ILE A 145 12.97 -4.50 -11.40
CA ILE A 145 13.65 -4.77 -12.67
C ILE A 145 15.15 -4.45 -12.50
N PRO A 146 16.06 -5.37 -12.85
CA PRO A 146 17.49 -5.08 -12.77
C PRO A 146 17.91 -4.05 -13.83
N LEU A 147 18.85 -3.20 -13.45
CA LEU A 147 19.50 -2.19 -14.30
C LEU A 147 20.99 -2.51 -14.42
N LYS A 148 21.60 -2.09 -15.54
CA LYS A 148 23.05 -2.19 -15.72
C LYS A 148 23.83 -1.21 -14.85
N SER A 149 23.22 -0.11 -14.46
CA SER A 149 23.81 0.97 -13.65
C SER A 149 22.80 1.48 -12.63
N ALA A 150 23.22 2.38 -11.74
CA ALA A 150 22.38 2.96 -10.69
C ALA A 150 21.15 3.71 -11.26
N LEU A 151 21.28 4.27 -12.46
CA LEU A 151 20.19 4.90 -13.20
C LEU A 151 19.95 4.17 -14.51
N PRO A 152 18.69 4.09 -14.98
CA PRO A 152 18.37 3.45 -16.25
C PRO A 152 18.96 4.26 -17.42
N SER A 153 19.50 3.57 -18.41
CA SER A 153 19.80 4.16 -19.72
C SER A 153 18.51 4.50 -20.48
N GLU A 154 18.58 5.37 -21.48
CA GLU A 154 17.40 5.73 -22.30
C GLU A 154 16.75 4.52 -23.00
N ILE A 155 17.56 3.53 -23.39
CA ILE A 155 17.08 2.28 -23.99
C ILE A 155 16.32 1.44 -22.94
N GLU A 156 16.88 1.29 -21.75
CA GLU A 156 16.22 0.58 -20.64
C GLU A 156 14.93 1.28 -20.25
N LYS A 157 14.96 2.61 -20.14
CA LYS A 157 13.80 3.44 -19.81
C LYS A 157 12.68 3.25 -20.82
N THR A 158 12.98 3.33 -22.12
CA THR A 158 11.98 3.11 -23.18
C THR A 158 11.33 1.72 -23.09
N ARG A 159 12.14 0.68 -22.84
CA ARG A 159 11.64 -0.70 -22.68
C ARG A 159 10.77 -0.84 -21.44
N ILE A 160 11.19 -0.24 -20.32
CA ILE A 160 10.44 -0.28 -19.06
C ILE A 160 9.13 0.51 -19.18
N ASP A 161 9.12 1.66 -19.84
CA ASP A 161 7.92 2.47 -20.07
C ASP A 161 6.88 1.70 -20.90
N ALA A 162 7.32 0.96 -21.91
CA ALA A 162 6.46 0.07 -22.70
C ALA A 162 5.87 -1.06 -21.83
N LEU A 163 6.72 -1.76 -21.07
CA LEU A 163 6.30 -2.81 -20.15
C LEU A 163 5.29 -2.29 -19.10
N TYR A 164 5.57 -1.12 -18.53
CA TYR A 164 4.73 -0.47 -17.53
C TYR A 164 3.33 -0.14 -18.08
N SER A 165 3.28 0.39 -19.31
CA SER A 165 2.03 0.72 -19.99
C SER A 165 1.20 -0.54 -20.33
N ASP A 166 1.86 -1.58 -20.82
CA ASP A 166 1.22 -2.87 -21.13
C ASP A 166 0.68 -3.55 -19.87
N LEU A 167 1.43 -3.49 -18.76
CA LEU A 167 0.97 -4.00 -17.45
C LEU A 167 -0.30 -3.29 -16.99
N ILE A 168 -0.33 -1.96 -17.04
CA ILE A 168 -1.54 -1.20 -16.68
C ILE A 168 -2.72 -1.60 -17.56
N SER A 169 -2.51 -1.74 -18.87
CA SER A 169 -3.56 -2.15 -19.80
C SER A 169 -4.12 -3.53 -19.42
N LYS A 170 -3.25 -4.53 -19.24
CA LYS A 170 -3.67 -5.89 -18.86
C LYS A 170 -4.36 -5.94 -17.49
N LEU A 171 -3.84 -5.23 -16.49
CA LEU A 171 -4.45 -5.16 -15.16
C LEU A 171 -5.85 -4.52 -15.21
N ASN A 172 -6.05 -3.51 -16.05
CA ASN A 172 -7.39 -2.96 -16.31
C ASN A 172 -8.30 -3.97 -17.01
N THR A 173 -7.81 -4.71 -18.01
CA THR A 173 -8.58 -5.75 -18.70
C THR A 173 -9.05 -6.86 -17.76
N VAL A 174 -8.23 -7.25 -16.78
CA VAL A 174 -8.61 -8.21 -15.71
C VAL A 174 -9.64 -7.62 -14.74
N GLY A 175 -9.84 -6.30 -14.73
CA GLY A 175 -10.76 -5.61 -13.81
C GLY A 175 -10.15 -5.33 -12.45
N LEU A 176 -8.82 -5.23 -12.35
CA LEU A 176 -8.09 -4.92 -11.10
C LEU A 176 -7.94 -3.41 -10.85
N PHE A 177 -8.23 -2.56 -11.84
CA PHE A 177 -8.20 -1.09 -11.74
C PHE A 177 -6.94 -0.54 -11.03
N PRO A 178 -5.74 -0.74 -11.61
CA PRO A 178 -4.48 -0.40 -10.95
C PRO A 178 -4.31 1.11 -10.72
N HIS A 179 -4.08 1.50 -9.48
CA HIS A 179 -3.61 2.83 -9.09
C HIS A 179 -2.09 2.89 -9.08
N LYS A 180 -1.53 3.90 -9.75
CA LYS A 180 -0.08 4.10 -9.86
C LYS A 180 0.48 4.67 -8.56
N VAL A 181 1.47 4.00 -7.99
CA VAL A 181 2.05 4.41 -6.71
C VAL A 181 3.16 5.45 -6.93
N GLY A 182 3.09 6.56 -6.20
CA GLY A 182 4.19 7.53 -6.04
C GLY A 182 4.77 7.47 -4.62
N ALA A 183 5.74 8.33 -4.29
CA ALA A 183 6.42 8.32 -2.99
C ALA A 183 5.47 8.44 -1.80
N GLU A 184 4.49 9.34 -1.86
CA GLU A 184 3.49 9.54 -0.81
C GLU A 184 2.62 8.30 -0.60
N ASN A 185 2.05 7.77 -1.69
CA ASN A 185 1.23 6.55 -1.64
C ASN A 185 2.04 5.34 -1.17
N TRP A 186 3.31 5.24 -1.57
CA TRP A 186 4.20 4.18 -1.12
C TRP A 186 4.44 4.29 0.39
N LEU A 187 4.77 5.49 0.86
CA LEU A 187 5.06 5.74 2.27
C LEU A 187 3.80 5.51 3.13
N TYR A 188 2.63 5.93 2.64
CA TYR A 188 1.34 5.63 3.23
C TYR A 188 1.08 4.12 3.36
N CYS A 189 1.36 3.34 2.32
CA CYS A 189 1.24 1.88 2.36
C CYS A 189 2.21 1.24 3.37
N MET A 190 3.48 1.68 3.39
CA MET A 190 4.48 1.14 4.30
C MET A 190 4.17 1.49 5.77
N ASP A 191 3.73 2.72 6.05
CA ASP A 191 3.32 3.13 7.39
C ASP A 191 2.15 2.30 7.91
N LYS A 192 1.15 1.97 7.08
CA LYS A 192 0.03 1.12 7.48
C LYS A 192 0.48 -0.27 7.92
N LEU A 193 1.44 -0.86 7.22
CA LEU A 193 1.97 -2.18 7.55
C LEU A 193 2.87 -2.16 8.78
N LEU A 194 3.77 -1.18 8.86
CA LEU A 194 4.85 -1.16 9.86
C LEU A 194 4.42 -0.46 11.15
N HIS A 195 3.39 0.38 11.08
CA HIS A 195 2.91 1.22 12.18
C HIS A 195 1.36 1.19 12.29
N PRO A 196 0.71 0.04 12.54
CA PRO A 196 -0.75 -0.10 12.46
C PRO A 196 -1.57 0.61 13.57
N GLY A 197 -0.98 1.49 14.37
CA GLY A 197 -1.65 2.19 15.46
C GLY A 197 -2.47 3.41 15.03
N LYS A 198 -3.52 3.75 15.80
CA LYS A 198 -4.41 4.92 15.58
C LYS A 198 -3.72 6.28 15.67
N THR A 199 -2.52 6.34 16.26
CA THR A 199 -1.73 7.57 16.43
C THR A 199 -0.54 7.62 15.47
N SER A 200 -0.54 6.77 14.44
CA SER A 200 0.49 6.76 13.40
C SER A 200 0.17 7.78 12.31
N ARG A 201 1.19 8.28 11.61
CA ARG A 201 1.04 9.31 10.56
C ARG A 201 -0.07 9.00 9.53
N TRP A 202 -0.19 7.74 9.11
CA TRP A 202 -1.22 7.35 8.13
C TRP A 202 -2.66 7.56 8.62
N SER A 203 -2.92 7.68 9.93
CA SER A 203 -4.26 7.91 10.46
C SER A 203 -4.86 9.27 10.06
N GLU A 204 -4.04 10.19 9.56
CA GLU A 204 -4.47 11.48 9.02
C GLU A 204 -4.99 11.37 7.56
N GLY A 205 -4.95 10.17 6.98
CA GLY A 205 -5.45 9.90 5.62
C GLY A 205 -4.56 10.40 4.49
N HIS A 206 -3.43 11.03 4.80
CA HIS A 206 -2.43 11.46 3.84
C HIS A 206 -1.03 11.44 4.47
N VAL A 207 0.00 11.33 3.64
CA VAL A 207 1.41 11.36 4.06
C VAL A 207 2.20 12.16 3.04
N GLU A 208 2.90 13.19 3.50
CA GLU A 208 3.82 13.94 2.66
C GLU A 208 5.22 13.32 2.70
N ALA A 209 5.77 13.03 1.52
CA ALA A 209 7.14 12.57 1.38
C ALA A 209 8.11 13.77 1.34
N SER A 210 9.07 13.79 2.24
CA SER A 210 10.13 14.81 2.27
C SER A 210 11.15 14.56 1.16
N THR A 211 11.48 15.58 0.39
CA THR A 211 12.54 15.53 -0.64
C THR A 211 13.95 15.64 -0.06
N MET A 212 14.07 15.94 1.25
CA MET A 212 15.35 16.14 1.93
C MET A 212 15.95 14.84 2.51
N ARG A 213 15.20 13.73 2.48
CA ARG A 213 15.58 12.44 3.07
C ARG A 213 15.18 11.31 2.14
N ARG A 214 15.93 10.21 2.19
CA ARG A 214 15.60 9.00 1.42
C ARG A 214 14.27 8.42 1.86
N LEU A 215 13.53 7.82 0.95
CA LEU A 215 12.18 7.36 1.20
C LEU A 215 12.14 6.24 2.26
N ASN A 216 13.08 5.30 2.23
CA ASN A 216 13.21 4.27 3.27
C ASN A 216 13.55 4.84 4.66
N GLU A 217 14.30 5.93 4.75
CA GLU A 217 14.63 6.57 6.03
C GLU A 217 13.41 7.22 6.67
N GLN A 218 12.45 7.67 5.86
CA GLN A 218 11.23 8.35 6.31
C GLN A 218 10.19 7.40 6.94
N ILE A 219 10.41 6.09 6.86
CA ILE A 219 9.64 5.08 7.59
C ILE A 219 10.03 5.06 9.07
N ASN A 220 11.24 5.53 9.41
CA ASN A 220 11.70 5.52 10.79
C ASN A 220 10.97 6.59 11.61
N VAL A 221 10.04 6.15 12.46
CA VAL A 221 9.41 7.03 13.45
C VAL A 221 10.33 7.17 14.67
N PRO A 222 10.77 8.39 15.04
CA PRO A 222 11.60 8.62 16.22
C PRO A 222 10.95 8.09 17.50
N GLY A 223 11.74 7.49 18.39
CA GLY A 223 11.26 6.97 19.68
C GLY A 223 10.49 5.64 19.62
N ARG A 224 10.21 5.11 18.42
CA ARG A 224 9.62 3.77 18.29
C ARG A 224 10.66 2.67 18.37
N LYS A 225 10.30 1.59 19.07
CA LYS A 225 11.07 0.34 19.12
C LYS A 225 10.40 -0.70 18.23
N TYR A 226 11.21 -1.45 17.50
CA TYR A 226 10.75 -2.56 16.66
C TYR A 226 11.25 -3.88 17.24
N THR A 227 10.37 -4.87 17.31
CA THR A 227 10.70 -6.21 17.79
C THR A 227 10.15 -7.27 16.85
N VAL A 228 10.99 -8.23 16.51
CA VAL A 228 10.64 -9.41 15.72
C VAL A 228 10.58 -10.60 16.66
N THR A 229 9.46 -11.30 16.67
CA THR A 229 9.32 -12.62 17.30
C THR A 229 9.19 -13.68 16.20
N GLU A 230 9.08 -14.94 16.59
CA GLU A 230 8.84 -16.02 15.63
C GLU A 230 7.53 -15.84 14.86
N ASN A 231 6.52 -15.23 15.50
CA ASN A 231 5.16 -15.19 14.98
C ASN A 231 4.71 -13.80 14.50
N HIS A 232 5.39 -12.73 14.92
CA HIS A 232 4.97 -11.37 14.54
C HIS A 232 6.11 -10.34 14.59
N PHE A 233 5.92 -9.29 13.80
CA PHE A 233 6.63 -8.02 13.91
C PHE A 233 5.77 -7.04 14.72
N SER A 234 6.37 -6.32 15.66
CA SER A 234 5.68 -5.30 16.46
C SER A 234 6.47 -3.99 16.49
N SER A 235 5.71 -2.90 16.50
CA SER A 235 6.22 -1.54 16.67
C SER A 235 5.54 -0.94 17.89
N THR A 236 6.34 -0.56 18.90
CA THR A 236 5.83 0.07 20.13
C THR A 236 6.41 1.46 20.29
N THR A 237 5.56 2.41 20.70
CA THR A 237 5.98 3.73 21.16
C THR A 237 6.41 3.61 22.62
N GLN A 238 7.52 4.23 23.01
CA GLN A 238 7.87 4.40 24.42
C GLN A 238 6.95 5.41 25.10
#